data_AF-A0A7D9J128-F1
#
_entry.id   AF-A0A7D9J128-F1
#
_cell.length_a   1.000
_cell.length_b   1.000
_cell.length_c   1.000
_cell.angle_alpha   90.00
_cell.angle_beta   90.00
_cell.angle_gamma   90.00
#
_symmetry.space_group_name_H-M   'P 1'
#
loop_
_entity.id
_entity.type
_entity.pdbx_description
1 polymer ?
#
loop_
_entity_poly.entity_id
_entity_poly.type
_entity_poly.pdbx_seq_one_letter_code
_entity_poly.pdbx_strand_id
1 'polypeptide(L)'
;MVNLTSIVLGRPPHLIYGVKRGKVPTSLRPHVILKKQALGNASCTEEMSKLMDCFKRENFEDRKCSTEITEFLECARIAAKNRIAKKSSQSGWTLDELNTVLKENTQTIKKSRVRT
;
A
#
# COMPACT_ATOMS: atom_id res chain seq x y z
N MET A 1 -48.18 17.11 -9.74
CA MET A 1 -47.86 16.13 -8.68
C MET A 1 -47.32 14.89 -9.36
N VAL A 2 -46.07 14.51 -9.14
CA VAL A 2 -45.45 13.36 -9.82
C VAL A 2 -45.63 12.13 -8.94
N ASN A 3 -46.25 11.08 -9.48
CA ASN A 3 -46.58 9.87 -8.74
C ASN A 3 -45.30 9.05 -8.49
N LEU A 4 -44.85 9.00 -7.22
CA LEU A 4 -43.58 8.40 -6.79
C LEU A 4 -43.54 6.86 -6.84
N THR A 5 -44.64 6.19 -7.22
CA THR A 5 -44.73 4.72 -7.24
C THR A 5 -43.98 4.06 -8.40
N SER A 6 -43.58 4.80 -9.43
CA SER A 6 -42.85 4.27 -10.60
C SER A 6 -41.33 4.24 -10.44
N ILE A 7 -40.76 4.82 -9.38
CA ILE A 7 -39.30 4.83 -9.13
C ILE A 7 -38.81 3.46 -8.59
N VAL A 8 -39.73 2.55 -8.23
CA VAL A 8 -39.43 1.23 -7.64
C VAL A 8 -38.90 0.20 -8.65
N LEU A 9 -38.93 0.49 -9.95
CA LEU A 9 -38.43 -0.43 -11.00
C LEU A 9 -36.93 -0.29 -11.30
N GLY A 10 -36.25 0.72 -10.74
CA GLY A 10 -34.80 0.83 -10.84
C GLY A 10 -34.11 0.00 -9.76
N ARG A 11 -33.27 -0.98 -10.15
CA ARG A 11 -32.34 -1.64 -9.21
C ARG A 11 -31.61 -0.54 -8.43
N PRO A 12 -31.75 -0.45 -7.10
CA PRO A 12 -31.32 0.77 -6.46
C PRO A 12 -29.78 0.80 -6.46
N PRO A 13 -29.16 1.98 -6.54
CA PRO A 13 -27.74 2.12 -6.84
C PRO A 13 -26.88 1.38 -5.81
N HIS A 14 -25.85 0.66 -6.26
CA HIS A 14 -24.92 0.00 -5.36
C HIS A 14 -24.14 1.08 -4.57
N LEU A 15 -24.20 1.06 -3.24
CA LEU A 15 -23.43 1.98 -2.39
C LEU A 15 -21.92 1.86 -2.63
N ILE A 16 -21.45 0.66 -2.98
CA ILE A 16 -20.06 0.35 -3.33
C ILE A 16 -20.08 -0.61 -4.51
N TYR A 17 -19.38 -0.28 -5.60
CA TYR A 17 -19.28 -1.14 -6.79
C TYR A 17 -18.65 -2.50 -6.41
N GLY A 18 -19.25 -3.60 -6.88
CA GLY A 18 -18.75 -4.96 -6.61
C GLY A 18 -19.16 -5.57 -5.27
N VAL A 19 -19.92 -4.89 -4.41
CA VAL A 19 -20.40 -5.45 -3.13
C VAL A 19 -21.90 -5.76 -3.17
N LYS A 20 -22.26 -7.02 -2.86
CA LYS A 20 -23.66 -7.47 -2.76
C LYS A 20 -24.38 -6.69 -1.64
N ARG A 21 -25.55 -6.11 -1.95
CA ARG A 21 -26.43 -5.46 -0.96
C ARG A 21 -26.71 -6.46 0.19
N GLY A 22 -26.43 -6.05 1.43
CA GLY A 22 -26.50 -6.90 2.63
C GLY A 22 -25.14 -7.44 3.14
N LYS A 23 -24.07 -7.31 2.36
CA LYS A 23 -22.69 -7.62 2.82
C LYS A 23 -21.87 -6.39 3.19
N VAL A 24 -22.39 -5.19 2.96
CA VAL A 24 -21.77 -3.94 3.45
C VAL A 24 -22.14 -3.81 4.93
N PRO A 25 -21.16 -3.83 5.85
CA PRO A 25 -21.45 -3.62 7.26
C PRO A 25 -22.00 -2.22 7.48
N THR A 26 -23.11 -2.11 8.21
CA THR A 26 -23.77 -0.84 8.55
C THR A 26 -23.00 -0.03 9.59
N SER A 27 -22.02 -0.64 10.26
CA SER A 27 -21.16 0.00 11.26
C SER A 27 -19.69 -0.08 10.84
N LEU A 28 -18.92 0.93 11.25
CA LEU A 28 -17.48 0.99 11.06
C LEU A 28 -16.80 -0.09 11.91
N ARG A 29 -15.67 -0.60 11.41
CA ARG A 29 -14.84 -1.56 12.14
C ARG A 29 -14.02 -0.84 13.23
N PRO A 30 -13.81 -1.42 14.42
CA PRO A 30 -13.04 -0.82 15.51
C PRO A 30 -11.52 -0.84 15.30
N HIS A 31 -11.02 -1.22 14.13
CA HIS A 31 -9.59 -1.29 13.84
C HIS A 31 -9.30 -1.09 12.36
N VAL A 32 -8.11 -0.55 12.07
CA VAL A 32 -7.61 -0.35 10.72
C VAL A 32 -7.04 -1.66 10.17
N ILE A 33 -7.36 -1.98 8.93
CA ILE A 33 -6.71 -3.07 8.21
C ILE A 33 -5.41 -2.51 7.62
N LEU A 34 -4.28 -3.08 8.03
CA LEU A 34 -2.98 -2.76 7.44
C LEU A 34 -3.04 -3.00 5.92
N LYS A 35 -2.83 -1.94 5.14
CA LYS A 35 -2.54 -2.12 3.72
C LYS A 35 -1.20 -2.83 3.62
N LYS A 36 -1.14 -3.90 2.82
CA LYS A 36 0.15 -4.49 2.43
C LYS A 36 0.99 -3.37 1.84
N GLN A 37 2.18 -3.15 2.41
CA GLN A 37 3.14 -2.26 1.80
C GLN A 37 3.41 -2.80 0.40
N ALA A 38 3.30 -1.94 -0.62
CA ALA A 38 3.74 -2.30 -1.95
C ALA A 38 5.21 -2.72 -1.83
N LEU A 39 5.53 -3.92 -2.31
CA LEU A 39 6.92 -4.33 -2.46
C LEU A 39 7.56 -3.25 -3.34
N GLY A 40 8.50 -2.50 -2.77
CA GLY A 40 9.12 -1.40 -3.50
C GLY A 40 9.82 -1.94 -4.73
N ASN A 41 9.80 -1.17 -5.82
CA ASN A 41 10.62 -1.47 -6.98
C ASN A 41 12.09 -1.54 -6.54
N ALA A 42 12.83 -2.51 -7.10
CA ALA A 42 14.27 -2.56 -6.89
C ALA A 42 14.88 -1.23 -7.38
N SER A 43 15.59 -0.56 -6.49
CA SER A 43 16.30 0.68 -6.80
C SER A 43 17.58 0.36 -7.56
N CYS A 44 17.96 1.21 -8.51
CA CYS A 44 19.21 1.14 -9.27
C CYS A 44 19.34 -0.06 -10.22
N THR A 45 18.21 -0.53 -10.78
CA THR A 45 18.22 -1.69 -11.70
C THR A 45 18.85 -1.38 -13.05
N GLU A 46 18.77 -0.14 -13.53
CA GLU A 46 19.30 0.27 -14.84
C GLU A 46 20.82 0.39 -14.81
N GLU A 47 21.35 0.98 -13.74
CA GLU A 47 22.79 1.09 -13.50
C GLU A 47 23.39 -0.29 -13.26
N MET A 48 22.66 -1.17 -12.57
CA MET A 48 23.07 -2.55 -12.38
C MET A 48 23.10 -3.33 -13.70
N SER A 49 22.14 -3.14 -14.61
CA SER A 49 22.17 -3.82 -15.91
C SER A 49 23.34 -3.34 -16.77
N LYS A 50 23.62 -2.03 -16.81
CA LYS A 50 24.79 -1.48 -17.53
C LYS A 50 26.12 -2.04 -16.99
N LEU A 51 26.25 -2.10 -15.66
CA LEU A 51 27.44 -2.66 -15.02
C LEU A 51 27.65 -4.14 -15.40
N MET A 52 26.58 -4.94 -15.34
CA MET A 52 26.64 -6.36 -15.69
C MET A 52 26.94 -6.57 -17.18
N ASP A 53 26.43 -5.69 -18.06
CA ASP A 53 26.76 -5.72 -19.48
C ASP A 53 28.23 -5.39 -19.73
N CYS A 54 28.79 -4.41 -19.01
CA CYS A 54 30.23 -4.11 -19.10
C CYS A 54 31.08 -5.29 -18.63
N PHE A 55 30.75 -5.86 -17.46
CA PHE A 55 31.45 -7.03 -16.93
C PHE A 55 31.41 -8.23 -17.87
N LYS A 56 30.30 -8.44 -18.57
CA LYS A 56 30.17 -9.51 -19.55
C LYS A 56 31.07 -9.30 -20.78
N ARG A 57 31.28 -8.04 -21.21
CA ARG A 57 32.14 -7.72 -22.37
C ARG A 57 33.63 -7.78 -22.03
N GLU A 58 34.00 -7.31 -20.85
CA GLU A 58 35.40 -7.07 -20.45
C GLU A 58 35.98 -8.13 -19.52
N ASN A 59 35.35 -9.31 -19.41
CA ASN A 59 35.76 -10.42 -18.53
C ASN A 59 35.85 -10.02 -17.05
N PHE A 60 34.89 -9.22 -16.57
CA PHE A 60 34.79 -8.80 -15.17
C PHE A 60 36.01 -8.00 -14.66
N GLU A 61 36.69 -7.26 -15.55
CA GLU A 61 37.80 -6.40 -15.16
C GLU A 61 37.31 -5.03 -14.67
N ASP A 62 37.42 -4.79 -13.36
CA ASP A 62 36.94 -3.56 -12.70
C ASP A 62 37.52 -2.27 -13.27
N ARG A 63 38.77 -2.31 -13.75
CA ARG A 63 39.44 -1.12 -14.32
C ARG A 63 38.72 -0.60 -15.56
N LYS A 64 38.22 -1.52 -16.38
CA LYS A 64 37.54 -1.20 -17.64
C LYS A 64 36.09 -0.78 -17.45
N CYS A 65 35.44 -1.27 -16.40
CA CYS A 65 34.07 -0.93 -16.02
C CYS A 65 33.98 0.13 -14.90
N SER A 66 35.06 0.89 -14.70
CA SER A 66 35.17 1.82 -13.56
C SER A 66 34.09 2.90 -13.57
N THR A 67 33.68 3.36 -14.75
CA THR A 67 32.59 4.32 -14.95
C THR A 67 31.25 3.77 -14.46
N GLU A 68 30.87 2.58 -14.91
CA GLU A 68 29.62 1.92 -14.58
C GLU A 68 29.55 1.55 -13.10
N ILE A 69 30.70 1.18 -12.51
CA ILE A 69 30.83 0.93 -11.07
C ILE A 69 30.53 2.21 -10.29
N THR A 70 31.11 3.34 -10.69
CA THR A 70 30.89 4.61 -9.99
C THR A 70 29.43 5.08 -10.06
N GLU A 71 28.79 4.96 -11.22
CA GLU A 71 27.37 5.29 -11.41
C GLU A 71 26.47 4.40 -10.53
N PHE A 72 26.72 3.09 -10.52
CA PHE A 72 25.96 2.16 -9.70
C PHE A 72 26.11 2.46 -8.19
N LEU A 73 27.33 2.73 -7.73
CA LEU A 73 27.59 3.07 -6.33
C LEU A 73 26.96 4.39 -5.92
N GLU A 74 26.96 5.39 -6.79
CA GLU A 74 26.28 6.66 -6.53
C GLU A 74 24.77 6.46 -6.37
N CYS A 75 24.14 5.72 -7.29
CA CYS A 75 22.73 5.39 -7.18
C CYS A 75 22.44 4.61 -5.88
N ALA A 76 23.27 3.61 -5.56
CA ALA A 76 23.11 2.80 -4.34
C ALA A 76 23.16 3.66 -3.07
N ARG A 77 24.07 4.65 -3.04
CA ARG A 77 24.19 5.60 -1.92
C ARG A 77 22.93 6.47 -1.78
N ILE A 78 22.39 6.97 -2.89
CA ILE A 78 21.15 7.76 -2.90
C ILE A 78 19.97 6.89 -2.44
N ALA A 79 19.87 5.66 -2.96
CA ALA A 79 18.83 4.71 -2.58
C ALA A 79 18.89 4.36 -1.08
N ALA A 80 20.07 4.17 -0.51
CA ALA A 80 20.26 3.95 0.92
C ALA A 80 19.77 5.14 1.75
N LYS A 81 20.12 6.37 1.36
CA LYS A 81 19.65 7.60 2.02
C LYS A 81 18.13 7.73 1.98
N ASN A 82 17.52 7.49 0.82
CA ASN A 82 16.06 7.56 0.66
C ASN A 82 15.34 6.52 1.52
N ARG A 83 15.90 5.32 1.68
CA ARG A 83 15.33 4.29 2.58
C ARG A 83 15.36 4.72 4.05
N ILE A 84 16.42 5.39 4.49
CA ILE A 84 16.53 5.90 5.85
C ILE A 84 15.54 7.05 6.06
N ALA A 85 15.49 8.00 5.13
CA ALA A 85 14.57 9.14 5.19
C ALA A 85 13.09 8.70 5.22
N LYS A 86 12.72 7.68 4.43
CA LYS A 86 11.34 7.14 4.41
C LYS A 86 10.94 6.46 5.73
N LYS A 87 11.91 5.90 6.47
CA LYS A 87 11.65 5.34 7.81
C LYS A 87 11.45 6.44 8.85
N SER A 88 12.17 7.56 8.73
CA SER A 88 12.06 8.67 9.68
C SER A 88 10.87 9.59 9.43
N SER A 89 10.31 9.62 8.21
CA SER A 89 9.21 10.52 7.82
C SER A 89 7.82 10.04 8.27
N GLN A 90 7.72 9.12 9.22
CA GLN A 90 6.44 8.60 9.71
C GLN A 90 5.85 9.57 10.77
N SER A 91 5.58 10.82 10.37
CA SER A 91 5.08 11.90 11.24
C SER A 91 3.57 11.85 11.47
N GLY A 92 3.00 10.66 11.65
CA GLY A 92 1.56 10.45 11.87
C GLY A 92 1.28 9.65 13.13
N TRP A 93 0.00 9.52 13.48
CA TRP A 93 -0.43 8.62 14.56
C TRP A 93 0.10 7.21 14.33
N THR A 94 0.56 6.58 15.40
CA THR A 94 0.94 5.18 15.35
C THR A 94 -0.29 4.31 15.08
N LEU A 95 -0.09 3.12 14.53
CA LEU A 95 -1.18 2.18 14.27
C LEU A 95 -1.94 1.85 15.56
N ASP A 96 -1.22 1.77 16.68
CA ASP A 96 -1.78 1.42 17.97
C ASP A 96 -2.66 2.55 18.52
N GLU A 97 -2.21 3.79 18.46
CA GLU A 97 -3.01 4.98 18.81
C GLU A 97 -4.27 5.09 17.95
N LEU A 98 -4.17 4.82 16.65
CA LEU A 98 -5.35 4.80 15.76
C LEU A 98 -6.35 3.73 16.19
N ASN A 99 -5.86 2.53 16.52
CA ASN A 99 -6.71 1.42 16.91
C ASN A 99 -7.34 1.60 18.30
N THR A 100 -6.67 2.29 19.24
CA THR A 100 -7.27 2.61 20.54
C THR A 100 -8.41 3.60 20.38
N VAL A 101 -8.18 4.71 19.67
CA VAL A 101 -9.20 5.74 19.43
C VAL A 101 -10.40 5.15 18.67
N LEU A 102 -10.16 4.30 17.67
CA LEU A 102 -11.26 3.65 16.96
C LEU A 102 -12.06 2.70 17.85
N LYS A 103 -11.42 1.96 18.77
CA LYS A 103 -12.15 1.10 19.71
C LYS A 103 -13.02 1.90 20.67
N GLU A 104 -12.52 3.03 21.16
CA GLU A 104 -13.25 3.89 22.10
C GLU A 104 -14.46 4.56 21.46
N ASN A 105 -14.35 4.95 20.19
CA ASN A 105 -15.36 5.76 19.49
C ASN A 105 -16.29 4.97 18.57
N THR A 106 -16.10 3.66 18.40
CA THR A 106 -16.99 2.82 17.56
C THR A 106 -17.97 2.00 18.39
N GLN A 107 -19.25 2.06 18.02
CA GLN A 107 -20.29 1.26 18.64
C GLN A 107 -20.11 -0.22 18.23
N THR A 108 -19.64 -1.05 19.17
CA THR A 108 -19.48 -2.48 18.93
C THR A 108 -20.84 -3.18 19.00
N ILE A 109 -21.37 -3.60 17.85
CA ILE A 109 -22.53 -4.49 17.81
C ILE A 109 -22.05 -5.86 18.30
N LYS A 110 -22.29 -6.17 19.59
CA LYS A 110 -22.09 -7.52 20.10
C LYS A 110 -23.06 -8.43 19.34
N LYS A 111 -22.55 -9.25 18.41
CA LYS A 111 -23.34 -10.38 17.90
C LYS A 111 -23.62 -11.28 19.10
N SER A 112 -24.85 -11.27 19.60
CA SER A 112 -25.31 -12.33 20.47
C SER A 112 -25.05 -13.62 19.71
N ARG A 113 -24.22 -14.50 20.28
CA ARG A 113 -24.05 -15.86 19.79
C ARG A 113 -25.44 -16.48 19.92
N VAL A 114 -26.20 -16.53 18.84
CA VAL A 114 -27.43 -17.33 18.77
C VAL A 114 -26.96 -18.77 18.98
N ARG A 115 -27.23 -19.27 20.18
CA ARG A 115 -26.97 -20.65 20.59
C ARG A 115 -28.04 -21.48 19.90
N THR A 116 -27.76 -21.96 18.70
CA THR A 116 -28.48 -23.09 18.09
C THR A 116 -27.90 -24.38 18.62
#